data_AF-A0A9P9BIT0-F1
#
_entry.id   AF-A0A9P9BIT0-F1
#
_cell.length_a   1.000
_cell.length_b   1.000
_cell.length_c   1.000
_cell.angle_alpha   90.00
_cell.angle_beta   90.00
_cell.angle_gamma   90.00
#
_symmetry.space_group_name_H-M   'P 1'
#
loop_
_entity.id
_entity.type
_entity.pdbx_description
1 polymer ?
#
loop_
_entity_poly.entity_id
_entity_poly.type
_entity_poly.pdbx_seq_one_letter_code
_entity_poly.pdbx_strand_id
1 'polypeptide(L)'
;MLREGRFARNTSAIIGWTQDDITLYTSPSIAYAEETYNSIRARYPWLSETRLDALLALYPVAEFPANTTANRTSESYRVARIWRDVLMVCQPMYVAQTLSAAGSDVYLYDWNQTVTGPALAAVRGLYGGGVLHTGEFANTFGNVSVYVVNGVPVRSCAGGLRAAAPWRAVVVDVCEHGEAADGGEGYTRGVGQRVSRLQR
;
A
#
# COMPACT_ATOMS: atom_id res chain seq x y z
N MET A 1 24.15 9.42 8.42
CA MET A 1 23.29 8.71 9.40
C MET A 1 23.19 7.20 9.15
N LEU A 2 22.30 6.69 8.29
CA LEU A 2 22.12 5.23 8.09
C LEU A 2 23.39 4.51 7.59
N ARG A 3 24.03 5.02 6.53
CA ARG A 3 25.30 4.44 6.02
C ARG A 3 26.45 4.48 7.04
N GLU A 4 26.44 5.48 7.91
CA GLU A 4 27.48 5.69 8.93
C GLU A 4 27.21 4.88 10.20
N GLY A 5 26.13 4.08 10.25
CA GLY A 5 25.78 3.33 11.46
C GLY A 5 25.30 4.22 12.62
N ARG A 6 24.91 5.47 12.37
CA ARG A 6 24.47 6.45 13.37
C ARG A 6 22.95 6.36 13.59
N PHE A 7 22.53 5.28 14.24
CA PHE A 7 21.15 5.01 14.65
C PHE A 7 21.15 4.16 15.92
N ALA A 8 20.02 4.10 16.61
CA ALA A 8 19.87 3.27 17.80
C ALA A 8 20.11 1.79 17.47
N ARG A 9 20.95 1.12 18.26
CA ARG A 9 21.26 -0.31 18.11
C ARG A 9 20.41 -1.15 19.04
N ASN A 10 20.24 -2.42 18.70
CA ASN A 10 19.48 -3.39 19.47
C ASN A 10 18.01 -2.99 19.66
N THR A 11 17.45 -2.23 18.71
CA THR A 11 16.03 -1.84 18.70
C THR A 11 15.29 -2.70 17.71
N SER A 12 14.21 -3.36 18.16
CA SER A 12 13.32 -4.05 17.23
C SER A 12 12.49 -3.05 16.42
N ALA A 13 12.29 -3.30 15.14
CA ALA A 13 11.50 -2.45 14.26
C ALA A 13 10.44 -3.25 13.49
N ILE A 14 9.25 -2.65 13.37
CA ILE A 14 8.20 -3.07 12.45
C ILE A 14 8.03 -1.94 11.46
N ILE A 15 8.13 -2.25 10.18
CA ILE A 15 8.14 -1.25 9.10
C ILE A 15 7.26 -1.78 7.98
N GLY A 16 6.43 -0.94 7.37
CA GLY A 16 5.62 -1.38 6.25
C GLY A 16 5.04 -0.23 5.46
N TRP A 17 4.19 -0.60 4.52
CA TRP A 17 3.50 0.28 3.58
C TRP A 17 2.10 -0.27 3.32
N THR A 18 1.29 0.52 2.64
CA THR A 18 -0.01 0.07 2.12
C THR A 18 0.11 -0.28 0.64
N GLN A 19 -0.68 -1.26 0.19
CA GLN A 19 -0.56 -1.84 -1.14
C GLN A 19 -0.69 -0.77 -2.24
N ASP A 20 -1.58 0.22 -2.07
CA ASP A 20 -1.90 1.27 -3.04
C ASP A 20 -1.65 2.68 -2.47
N ASP A 21 -0.62 2.79 -1.63
CA ASP A 21 -0.27 3.95 -0.79
C ASP A 21 -0.49 5.32 -1.47
N ILE A 22 0.02 5.49 -2.68
CA ILE A 22 0.06 6.78 -3.37
C ILE A 22 -1.11 7.02 -4.34
N THR A 23 -2.05 6.08 -4.48
CA THR A 23 -3.15 6.20 -5.46
C THR A 23 -4.06 7.39 -5.18
N LEU A 24 -4.22 7.80 -3.92
CA LEU A 24 -4.98 9.00 -3.53
C LEU A 24 -4.33 10.30 -4.02
N TYR A 25 -3.00 10.32 -4.12
CA TYR A 25 -2.21 11.49 -4.49
C TYR A 25 -1.80 11.49 -5.96
N THR A 26 -2.21 10.46 -6.70
CA THR A 26 -1.94 10.34 -8.14
C THR A 26 -3.17 10.77 -8.92
N SER A 27 -2.97 11.63 -9.92
CA SER A 27 -4.09 12.11 -10.76
C SER A 27 -4.73 10.93 -11.50
N PRO A 28 -6.07 10.76 -11.40
CA PRO A 28 -6.78 9.72 -12.14
C PRO A 28 -6.83 10.00 -13.65
N SER A 29 -6.50 11.23 -14.07
CA SER A 29 -6.59 11.67 -15.47
C SER A 29 -5.39 11.29 -16.35
N ILE A 30 -4.31 10.75 -15.77
CA ILE A 30 -3.11 10.35 -16.54
C ILE A 30 -3.47 9.15 -17.40
N ALA A 31 -3.73 9.34 -18.69
CA ALA A 31 -4.26 8.31 -19.58
C ALA A 31 -3.20 7.74 -20.54
N TYR A 32 -2.15 8.51 -20.83
CA TYR A 32 -1.18 8.17 -21.87
C TYR A 32 0.23 7.99 -21.32
N ALA A 33 1.03 7.16 -21.99
CA ALA A 33 2.41 6.89 -21.61
C ALA A 33 3.29 8.16 -21.55
N GLU A 34 3.01 9.13 -22.42
CA GLU A 34 3.68 10.44 -22.40
C GLU A 34 3.38 11.21 -21.10
N GLU A 35 2.14 11.16 -20.60
CA GLU A 35 1.76 11.81 -19.35
C GLU A 35 2.43 11.13 -18.15
N THR A 36 2.54 9.80 -18.17
CA THR A 36 3.32 9.03 -17.19
C THR A 36 4.78 9.47 -17.19
N TYR A 37 5.41 9.53 -18.37
CA TYR A 37 6.79 9.99 -18.53
C TYR A 37 6.97 11.40 -17.95
N ASN A 38 6.10 12.33 -18.33
CA ASN A 38 6.14 13.72 -17.89
C ASN A 38 5.90 13.85 -16.38
N SER A 39 5.01 13.03 -15.80
CA SER A 39 4.75 13.00 -14.36
C SER A 39 6.01 12.63 -13.56
N ILE A 40 6.73 11.59 -13.97
CA ILE A 40 7.97 11.17 -13.30
C ILE A 40 9.09 12.18 -13.55
N ARG A 41 9.24 12.67 -14.79
CA ARG A 41 10.26 13.67 -15.16
C ARG A 41 10.11 14.97 -14.37
N ALA A 42 8.88 15.43 -14.13
CA ALA A 42 8.62 16.66 -13.40
C ALA A 42 9.21 16.65 -11.99
N ARG A 43 9.30 15.49 -11.34
CA ARG A 43 9.87 15.36 -10.00
C ARG A 43 11.35 15.05 -9.98
N TYR A 44 11.79 14.26 -10.96
CA TYR A 44 13.17 13.81 -11.08
C TYR A 44 13.81 14.36 -12.35
N PRO A 45 13.88 15.70 -12.53
CA PRO A 45 14.35 16.31 -13.78
C PRO A 45 15.82 15.98 -14.09
N TRP A 46 16.58 15.55 -13.08
CA TRP A 46 17.99 15.16 -13.20
C TRP A 46 18.21 13.73 -13.70
N LEU A 47 17.17 12.91 -13.87
CA LEU A 47 17.33 11.60 -14.50
C LEU A 47 17.63 11.80 -15.99
N SER A 48 18.66 11.12 -16.48
CA SER A 48 18.87 11.00 -17.93
C SER A 48 17.72 10.22 -18.56
N GLU A 49 17.45 10.46 -19.84
CA GLU A 49 16.40 9.76 -20.60
C GLU A 49 16.51 8.25 -20.46
N THR A 50 17.71 7.70 -20.70
CA THR A 50 17.98 6.26 -20.57
C THR A 50 17.63 5.70 -19.19
N ARG A 51 17.84 6.47 -18.10
CA ARG A 51 17.51 6.02 -16.74
C ARG A 51 16.02 6.09 -16.47
N LEU A 52 15.34 7.10 -17.02
CA LEU A 52 13.90 7.22 -16.92
C LEU A 52 13.21 6.11 -17.71
N ASP A 53 13.68 5.81 -18.92
CA ASP A 53 13.17 4.70 -19.73
C ASP A 53 13.39 3.36 -19.03
N ALA A 54 14.58 3.15 -18.46
CA ALA A 54 14.86 1.96 -17.65
C ALA A 54 13.94 1.85 -16.43
N LEU A 55 13.66 2.96 -15.74
CA LEU A 55 12.71 2.98 -14.63
C LEU A 55 11.30 2.60 -15.11
N LEU A 56 10.82 3.21 -16.20
CA LEU A 56 9.48 2.94 -16.73
C LEU A 56 9.33 1.50 -17.23
N ALA A 57 10.39 0.90 -17.76
CA ALA A 57 10.42 -0.49 -18.20
C ALA A 57 10.23 -1.51 -17.06
N LEU A 58 10.55 -1.14 -15.80
CA LEU A 58 10.31 -1.99 -14.63
C LEU A 58 8.81 -2.13 -14.29
N TYR A 59 7.96 -1.26 -14.83
CA TYR A 59 6.52 -1.21 -14.54
C TYR A 59 5.75 -1.26 -15.85
N PRO A 60 5.59 -2.41 -16.51
CA PRO A 60 4.87 -2.49 -17.77
C PRO A 60 3.39 -2.17 -17.58
N VAL A 61 2.81 -1.31 -18.43
CA VAL A 61 1.42 -0.84 -18.30
C VAL A 61 0.39 -1.98 -18.28
N ALA A 62 0.71 -3.12 -18.91
CA ALA A 62 -0.14 -4.31 -18.95
C ALA A 62 -0.41 -4.92 -17.56
N GLU A 63 0.42 -4.65 -16.56
CA GLU A 63 0.22 -5.08 -15.17
C GLU A 63 -0.78 -4.20 -14.41
N PHE A 64 -1.22 -3.10 -15.01
CA PHE A 64 -2.09 -2.10 -14.39
C PHE A 64 -3.41 -2.00 -15.16
N PRO A 65 -4.36 -2.94 -14.97
CA PRO A 65 -5.65 -2.86 -15.65
C PRO A 65 -6.41 -1.60 -15.24
N ALA A 66 -7.00 -0.91 -16.22
CA ALA A 66 -7.84 0.25 -15.98
C ALA A 66 -9.11 -0.15 -15.21
N ASN A 67 -9.64 0.76 -14.41
CA ASN A 67 -10.92 0.62 -13.72
C ASN A 67 -11.87 1.70 -14.22
N THR A 68 -12.65 1.37 -15.24
CA THR A 68 -13.57 2.31 -15.91
C THR A 68 -14.71 2.76 -14.99
N THR A 69 -15.22 1.86 -14.13
CA THR A 69 -16.25 2.18 -13.12
C THR A 69 -15.76 3.23 -12.12
N ALA A 70 -14.47 3.19 -11.78
CA ALA A 70 -13.84 4.15 -10.89
C ALA A 70 -13.23 5.38 -11.59
N ASN A 71 -13.37 5.50 -12.91
CA ASN A 71 -12.73 6.52 -13.74
C ASN A 71 -11.20 6.58 -13.53
N ARG A 72 -10.54 5.42 -13.54
CA ARG A 72 -9.09 5.26 -13.34
C ARG A 72 -8.48 4.54 -14.54
N THR A 73 -7.41 5.10 -15.07
CA THR A 73 -6.69 4.57 -16.24
C THR A 73 -5.54 3.64 -15.81
N SER A 74 -5.07 2.80 -16.73
CA SER A 74 -3.86 1.99 -16.53
C SER A 74 -2.62 2.81 -16.20
N GLU A 75 -2.42 3.92 -16.91
CA GLU A 75 -1.28 4.81 -16.69
C GLU A 75 -1.35 5.52 -15.32
N SER A 76 -2.54 5.87 -14.83
CA SER A 76 -2.69 6.42 -13.47
C SER A 76 -2.27 5.42 -12.39
N TYR A 77 -2.64 4.14 -12.53
CA TYR A 77 -2.22 3.09 -11.59
C TYR A 77 -0.73 2.79 -11.69
N ARG A 78 -0.17 2.77 -12.90
CA ARG A 78 1.27 2.59 -13.14
C ARG A 78 2.08 3.69 -12.47
N VAL A 79 1.68 4.95 -12.67
CA VAL A 79 2.31 6.11 -12.00
C VAL A 79 2.20 5.97 -10.49
N ALA A 80 1.02 5.64 -9.96
CA ALA A 80 0.83 5.43 -8.53
C ALA A 80 1.76 4.35 -7.97
N ARG A 81 1.97 3.24 -8.69
CA ARG A 81 2.87 2.16 -8.31
C ARG A 81 4.34 2.59 -8.29
N ILE A 82 4.80 3.31 -9.33
CA ILE A 82 6.16 3.86 -9.37
C ILE A 82 6.40 4.78 -8.18
N TRP A 83 5.46 5.69 -7.90
CA TRP A 83 5.58 6.62 -6.78
C TRP A 83 5.56 5.94 -5.42
N ARG A 84 4.66 4.97 -5.25
CA ARG A 84 4.60 4.13 -4.05
C ARG A 84 5.96 3.51 -3.79
N ASP A 85 6.58 2.93 -4.81
CA ASP A 85 7.83 2.21 -4.62
C ASP A 85 8.96 3.17 -4.25
N VAL A 86 9.06 4.32 -4.92
CA VAL A 86 10.10 5.31 -4.65
C VAL A 86 9.95 5.96 -3.27
N LEU A 87 8.72 6.30 -2.86
CA LEU A 87 8.45 7.09 -1.67
C LEU A 87 8.17 6.24 -0.42
N MET A 88 7.46 5.12 -0.59
CA MET A 88 6.84 4.38 0.51
C MET A 88 7.33 2.94 0.66
N VAL A 89 7.99 2.33 -0.33
CA VAL A 89 8.49 0.95 -0.23
C VAL A 89 10.02 0.89 -0.14
N CYS A 90 10.72 1.43 -1.14
CA CYS A 90 12.18 1.34 -1.23
C CYS A 90 12.87 2.02 -0.05
N GLN A 91 12.34 3.16 0.43
CA GLN A 91 12.89 3.86 1.60
C GLN A 91 12.81 2.99 2.88
N PRO A 92 11.62 2.50 3.30
CA PRO A 92 11.55 1.62 4.47
C PRO A 92 12.29 0.30 4.29
N MET A 93 12.33 -0.30 3.09
CA MET A 93 13.13 -1.49 2.85
C MET A 93 14.62 -1.24 3.09
N TYR A 94 15.15 -0.10 2.63
CA TYR A 94 16.55 0.25 2.85
C TYR A 94 16.86 0.46 4.34
N VAL A 95 15.95 1.10 5.09
CA VAL A 95 16.06 1.22 6.55
C VAL A 95 16.06 -0.16 7.20
N ALA A 96 15.10 -1.02 6.83
CA ALA A 96 14.97 -2.37 7.38
C ALA A 96 16.23 -3.21 7.16
N GLN A 97 16.78 -3.18 5.94
CA GLN A 97 18.05 -3.85 5.61
C GLN A 97 19.21 -3.32 6.45
N THR A 98 19.32 -2.01 6.59
CA THR A 98 20.38 -1.38 7.39
C THR A 98 20.30 -1.79 8.87
N LEU A 99 19.09 -1.80 9.44
CA LEU A 99 18.86 -2.19 10.83
C LEU A 99 19.13 -3.69 11.06
N SER A 100 18.67 -4.55 10.15
CA SER A 100 18.89 -6.00 10.23
C SER A 100 20.38 -6.35 10.12
N ALA A 101 21.09 -5.73 9.18
CA ALA A 101 22.55 -5.90 9.03
C ALA A 101 23.32 -5.45 10.28
N ALA A 102 22.82 -4.43 11.00
CA ALA A 102 23.38 -3.99 12.27
C ALA A 102 23.00 -4.86 13.48
N GLY A 103 22.20 -5.91 13.25
CA GLY A 103 21.87 -6.93 14.23
C GLY A 103 20.50 -6.82 14.88
N SER A 104 19.68 -5.87 14.45
CA SER A 104 18.33 -5.64 15.00
C SER A 104 17.32 -6.67 14.49
N ASP A 105 16.27 -6.92 15.28
CA ASP A 105 15.11 -7.68 14.80
C ASP A 105 14.17 -6.77 14.01
N VAL A 106 13.99 -7.08 12.72
CA VAL A 106 13.18 -6.27 11.81
C VAL A 106 12.11 -7.13 11.15
N TYR A 107 10.88 -6.62 11.17
CA TYR A 107 9.71 -7.21 10.54
C TYR A 107 9.16 -6.26 9.50
N LEU A 108 8.92 -6.78 8.30
CA LEU A 108 8.30 -6.04 7.21
C LEU A 108 6.84 -6.46 7.04
N TYR A 109 5.96 -5.52 6.72
CA TYR A 109 4.58 -5.80 6.30
C TYR A 109 4.20 -5.05 5.03
N ASP A 110 3.36 -5.68 4.22
CA ASP A 110 2.60 -5.06 3.13
C ASP A 110 1.12 -5.13 3.50
N TRP A 111 0.52 -3.97 3.71
CA TRP A 111 -0.87 -3.87 4.13
C TRP A 111 -1.82 -3.83 2.93
N ASN A 112 -2.60 -4.90 2.76
CA ASN A 112 -3.43 -5.13 1.57
C ASN A 112 -4.95 -5.12 1.83
N GLN A 113 -5.41 -4.48 2.91
CA GLN A 113 -6.82 -4.44 3.29
C GLN A 113 -7.28 -3.01 3.59
N THR A 114 -8.55 -2.67 3.32
CA THR A 114 -9.04 -1.32 3.60
C THR A 114 -10.50 -1.31 4.06
N VAL A 115 -10.80 -0.38 4.95
CA VAL A 115 -12.16 -0.01 5.35
C VAL A 115 -12.53 1.41 4.92
N THR A 116 -11.59 2.12 4.27
CA THR A 116 -11.71 3.56 3.98
C THR A 116 -12.38 3.86 2.64
N GLY A 117 -12.50 2.85 1.77
CA GLY A 117 -13.07 2.99 0.42
C GLY A 117 -14.46 3.64 0.40
N PRO A 118 -15.45 3.12 1.14
CA PRO A 118 -16.79 3.71 1.18
C PRO A 118 -16.82 5.14 1.71
N ALA A 119 -16.02 5.45 2.73
CA ALA A 119 -15.92 6.81 3.29
C ALA A 119 -15.34 7.80 2.27
N LEU A 120 -14.31 7.40 1.52
CA LEU A 120 -13.69 8.24 0.48
C LEU A 120 -14.62 8.47 -0.71
N ALA A 121 -15.35 7.44 -1.13
CA ALA A 121 -16.40 7.57 -2.13
C ALA A 121 -17.47 8.57 -1.66
N ALA A 122 -17.96 8.43 -0.43
CA ALA A 122 -19.01 9.29 0.12
C ALA A 122 -18.58 10.75 0.34
N VAL A 123 -17.35 10.99 0.78
CA VAL A 123 -16.87 12.35 1.15
C VAL A 123 -16.19 13.06 -0.01
N ARG A 124 -15.48 12.34 -0.88
CA ARG A 124 -14.65 12.94 -1.94
C ARG A 124 -15.05 12.53 -3.35
N GLY A 125 -16.02 11.62 -3.52
CA GLY A 125 -16.35 11.06 -4.83
C GLY A 125 -15.20 10.26 -5.45
N LEU A 126 -14.26 9.79 -4.62
CA LEU A 126 -13.07 9.09 -5.09
C LEU A 126 -13.28 7.58 -5.00
N TYR A 127 -13.21 6.93 -6.16
CA TYR A 127 -13.36 5.48 -6.31
C TYR A 127 -12.05 4.84 -6.78
N GLY A 128 -11.96 3.51 -6.65
CA GLY A 128 -10.86 2.72 -7.18
C GLY A 128 -9.48 3.06 -6.60
N GLY A 129 -9.42 3.64 -5.40
CA GLY A 129 -8.16 3.99 -4.74
C GLY A 129 -7.41 2.79 -4.17
N GLY A 130 -8.08 1.64 -3.99
CA GLY A 130 -7.50 0.48 -3.35
C GLY A 130 -7.17 0.73 -1.87
N VAL A 131 -6.03 0.20 -1.41
CA VAL A 131 -5.56 0.31 -0.03
C VAL A 131 -4.59 1.47 0.11
N LEU A 132 -5.15 2.63 0.43
CA LEU A 132 -4.47 3.92 0.41
C LEU A 132 -3.54 4.13 1.61
N HIS A 133 -2.65 5.13 1.49
CA HIS A 133 -1.78 5.61 2.56
C HIS A 133 -2.53 5.71 3.88
N THR A 134 -1.96 5.13 4.95
CA THR A 134 -2.54 5.10 6.31
C THR A 134 -3.88 4.35 6.43
N GLY A 135 -4.30 3.61 5.40
CA GLY A 135 -5.52 2.81 5.41
C GLY A 135 -5.55 1.72 6.47
N GLU A 136 -4.41 1.38 7.04
CA GLU A 136 -4.25 0.44 8.16
C GLU A 136 -4.64 1.02 9.52
N PHE A 137 -4.67 2.36 9.69
CA PHE A 137 -4.79 3.00 11.02
C PHE A 137 -6.03 2.53 11.79
N ALA A 138 -7.17 2.41 11.11
CA ALA A 138 -8.41 1.91 11.71
C ALA A 138 -8.21 0.55 12.39
N ASN A 139 -7.47 -0.34 11.73
CA ASN A 139 -7.20 -1.68 12.20
C ASN A 139 -6.11 -1.66 13.27
N THR A 140 -5.04 -0.88 13.06
CA THR A 140 -3.94 -0.69 14.02
C THR A 140 -4.43 -0.22 15.39
N PHE A 141 -5.38 0.71 15.43
CA PHE A 141 -5.94 1.23 16.67
C PHE A 141 -7.23 0.52 17.11
N GLY A 142 -7.68 -0.51 16.37
CA GLY A 142 -8.91 -1.23 16.69
C GLY A 142 -10.18 -0.38 16.66
N ASN A 143 -10.18 0.72 15.91
CA ASN A 143 -11.26 1.70 15.88
C ASN A 143 -11.66 2.03 14.43
N VAL A 144 -12.55 1.22 13.86
CA VAL A 144 -13.08 1.46 12.50
C VAL A 144 -14.22 2.47 12.47
N SER A 145 -14.76 2.86 13.64
CA SER A 145 -15.90 3.79 13.73
C SER A 145 -15.55 5.18 13.19
N VAL A 146 -14.26 5.54 13.19
CA VAL A 146 -13.76 6.82 12.63
C VAL A 146 -13.98 6.96 11.12
N TYR A 147 -14.26 5.86 10.42
CA TYR A 147 -14.58 5.85 8.98
C TYR A 147 -16.07 5.69 8.69
N VAL A 148 -16.92 5.62 9.72
CA VAL A 148 -18.38 5.62 9.55
C VAL A 148 -18.81 7.05 9.24
N VAL A 149 -18.99 7.34 7.96
CA VAL A 149 -19.43 8.67 7.49
C VAL A 149 -20.78 8.54 6.80
N ASN A 150 -21.69 9.48 7.05
CA ASN A 150 -23.01 9.57 6.40
C ASN A 150 -23.86 8.29 6.51
N GLY A 151 -23.72 7.52 7.59
CA GLY A 151 -24.46 6.27 7.80
C GLY A 151 -24.03 5.12 6.87
N VAL A 152 -22.96 5.29 6.09
CA VAL A 152 -22.40 4.23 5.26
C VAL A 152 -21.82 3.15 6.18
N PRO A 153 -22.29 1.89 6.09
CA PRO A 153 -21.79 0.82 6.95
C PRO A 153 -20.31 0.57 6.71
N VAL A 154 -19.51 0.63 7.77
CA VAL A 154 -18.14 0.10 7.77
C VAL A 154 -18.19 -1.25 8.47
N ARG A 155 -17.95 -2.34 7.73
CA ARG A 155 -17.86 -3.67 8.31
C ARG A 155 -16.39 -4.06 8.41
N SER A 156 -15.85 -4.08 9.62
CA SER A 156 -14.65 -4.88 9.89
C SER A 156 -15.06 -6.35 9.96
N CYS A 157 -14.28 -7.25 9.38
CA CYS A 157 -14.41 -8.64 9.77
C CYS A 157 -13.91 -8.77 11.21
N ALA A 158 -14.52 -9.66 11.99
CA ALA A 158 -14.13 -9.92 13.37
C ALA A 158 -12.71 -10.53 13.41
N GLY A 159 -11.72 -9.66 13.33
CA GLY A 159 -10.29 -9.95 13.26
C GLY A 159 -9.53 -8.73 13.77
N GLY A 160 -9.90 -8.26 14.97
CA GLY A 160 -9.08 -7.29 15.68
C GLY A 160 -7.67 -7.85 15.87
N LEU A 161 -6.66 -6.97 15.86
CA LEU A 161 -5.28 -7.31 16.22
C LEU A 161 -5.25 -8.18 17.48
N ARG A 162 -5.03 -9.49 17.33
CA ARG A 162 -4.50 -10.29 18.42
C ARG A 162 -2.99 -10.04 18.43
N ALA A 163 -2.57 -9.04 19.20
CA ALA A 163 -1.20 -8.95 19.66
C ALA A 163 -0.94 -10.17 20.57
N ALA A 164 -0.55 -11.30 19.98
CA ALA A 164 0.02 -12.38 20.75
C ALA A 164 1.44 -11.93 21.14
N ALA A 165 1.62 -11.54 22.39
CA ALA A 165 2.95 -11.34 22.93
C ALA A 165 3.72 -12.69 22.93
N PRO A 166 5.02 -12.74 22.60
CA PRO A 166 5.81 -11.70 21.94
C PRO A 166 5.59 -11.74 20.42
N TRP A 167 5.69 -10.58 19.77
CA TRP A 167 5.57 -10.24 18.35
C TRP A 167 6.39 -11.10 17.36
N ARG A 168 6.24 -12.43 17.40
CA ARG A 168 6.91 -13.40 16.53
C ARG A 168 6.10 -13.74 15.29
N ALA A 169 4.82 -13.36 15.26
CA ALA A 169 3.96 -13.39 14.09
C ALA A 169 2.80 -12.40 14.31
N VAL A 170 2.70 -11.37 13.48
CA VAL A 170 1.48 -10.57 13.37
C VAL A 170 0.66 -11.24 12.27
N VAL A 171 -0.34 -12.03 12.69
CA VAL A 171 -1.34 -12.61 11.79
C VAL A 171 -2.59 -11.75 11.94
N VAL A 172 -2.92 -11.00 10.88
CA VAL A 172 -4.21 -10.32 10.76
C VAL A 172 -5.04 -11.14 9.78
N ASP A 173 -6.01 -11.88 10.31
CA ASP A 173 -7.05 -12.58 9.53
C ASP A 173 -8.12 -11.56 9.11
N VAL A 174 -8.34 -11.35 7.82
CA VAL A 174 -9.49 -10.56 7.31
C VAL A 174 -9.98 -11.09 5.96
N CYS A 175 -11.29 -11.07 5.74
CA CYS A 175 -11.99 -11.58 4.56
C CYS A 175 -11.77 -10.73 3.30
N GLU A 176 -11.76 -11.40 2.14
CA GLU A 176 -11.75 -10.81 0.80
C GLU A 176 -13.18 -10.55 0.32
N HIS A 177 -13.37 -9.53 -0.52
CA HIS A 177 -14.52 -9.43 -1.40
C HIS A 177 -14.32 -10.43 -2.55
N GLY A 178 -15.16 -11.46 -2.63
CA GLY A 178 -15.30 -12.33 -3.79
C GLY A 178 -16.72 -12.28 -4.35
N GLU A 179 -16.88 -12.36 -5.66
CA GLU A 179 -18.18 -12.67 -6.28
C GLU A 179 -18.57 -14.11 -5.90
N ALA A 180 -19.74 -14.29 -5.29
CA ALA A 180 -20.27 -15.63 -5.03
C ALA A 180 -20.85 -16.22 -6.33
N ALA A 181 -20.62 -17.52 -6.55
CA ALA A 181 -21.08 -18.26 -7.71
C ALA A 181 -22.62 -18.37 -7.87
N ASP A 182 -23.41 -17.84 -6.92
CA ASP A 182 -24.88 -17.99 -6.89
C ASP A 182 -25.64 -16.65 -6.87
N GLY A 183 -25.03 -15.53 -7.30
CA GLY A 183 -25.75 -14.27 -7.50
C GLY A 183 -26.23 -13.56 -6.23
N GLY A 184 -25.66 -13.89 -5.06
CA GLY A 184 -25.82 -13.14 -3.80
C GLY A 184 -24.46 -12.83 -3.18
N GLU A 185 -24.23 -11.58 -2.74
CA GLU A 185 -22.96 -11.13 -2.16
C GLU A 185 -22.47 -12.05 -1.03
N GLY A 186 -21.39 -12.79 -1.25
CA GLY A 186 -20.78 -13.70 -0.27
C GLY A 186 -19.29 -13.39 -0.10
N TYR A 187 -18.83 -13.24 1.16
CA TYR A 187 -17.43 -12.98 1.48
C TYR A 187 -16.64 -14.29 1.65
N THR A 188 -15.48 -14.41 1.02
CA THR A 188 -14.52 -15.52 1.20
C THR A 188 -13.39 -15.12 2.15
N ARG A 189 -12.79 -16.12 2.81
CA ARG A 189 -11.66 -15.94 3.73
C ARG A 189 -10.43 -15.48 2.94
N GLY A 190 -10.00 -14.24 3.16
CA GLY A 190 -8.84 -13.65 2.48
C GLY A 190 -7.52 -14.11 3.09
N VAL A 191 -6.47 -14.15 2.28
CA VAL A 191 -5.14 -14.59 2.71
C VAL A 191 -4.50 -13.48 3.57
N GLY A 192 -4.16 -13.83 4.82
CA GLY A 192 -3.63 -12.90 5.81
C GLY A 192 -2.30 -12.24 5.45
N GLN A 193 -1.95 -11.21 6.23
CA GLN A 193 -0.72 -10.42 6.08
C GLN A 193 0.53 -11.27 6.05
N ARG A 194 1.44 -10.99 5.11
CA ARG A 194 2.78 -11.56 5.12
C ARG A 194 3.70 -10.65 5.95
N VAL A 195 3.78 -10.94 7.25
CA VAL A 195 4.80 -10.35 8.12
C VAL A 195 5.99 -11.29 8.14
N SER A 196 7.09 -10.90 7.50
CA SER A 196 8.31 -11.69 7.43
C SER A 196 9.44 -11.01 8.17
N ARG A 197 10.15 -11.78 9.01
CA ARG A 197 11.42 -11.36 9.58
C ARG A 197 12.45 -11.28 8.44
N LEU A 198 13.16 -10.16 8.36
CA LEU A 198 14.25 -10.03 7.41
C LEU A 198 15.43 -10.91 7.86
N GLN A 199 15.70 -12.00 7.13
CA GLN A 199 16.83 -12.89 7.40
C GLN A 199 18.16 -12.24 6.96
N ARG A 200 19.25 -12.60 7.63
CA ARG A 200 20.61 -12.13 7.32
C ARG A 200 21.24 -12.98 6.23
#